data_AF-A0A962CZU3-F1
#
_entry.id   AF-A0A962CZU3-F1
#
_cell.length_a   1.000
_cell.length_b   1.000
_cell.length_c   1.000
_cell.angle_alpha   90.00
_cell.angle_beta   90.00
_cell.angle_gamma   90.00
#
_symmetry.space_group_name_H-M   'P 1'
#
loop_
_entity.id
_entity.type
_entity.pdbx_description
1 polymer ?
#
loop_
_entity_poly.entity_id
_entity_poly.type
_entity_poly.pdbx_seq_one_letter_code
_entity_poly.pdbx_strand_id
1 'polypeptide(L)'
;MSYLKSNFRHPDSEVNELGYTMRNYEGAISTLCAGCGHDSISAAIARSYFEMNIEPHKIAKTSGIGCSSKTPAYYLGKAHG
;
A
#
# COMPACT_ATOMS: atom_id res chain seq x y z
N MET A 1 11.66 -13.08 12.90
CA MET A 1 11.09 -12.23 11.84
C MET A 1 9.60 -12.09 12.11
N SER A 2 9.14 -10.91 12.56
CA SER A 2 7.71 -10.66 12.74
C SER A 2 7.07 -10.39 11.37
N TYR A 3 5.97 -11.05 11.07
CA TYR A 3 5.10 -10.79 9.91
C TYR A 3 4.09 -9.67 10.18
N LEU A 4 4.06 -9.15 11.41
CA LEU A 4 3.15 -8.09 11.85
C LEU A 4 3.80 -6.73 11.64
N LYS A 5 3.17 -5.88 10.81
CA LYS A 5 3.52 -4.46 10.72
C LYS A 5 3.13 -3.76 12.02
N SER A 6 4.04 -2.95 12.56
CA SER A 6 3.77 -2.08 13.71
C SER A 6 2.52 -1.22 13.48
N ASN A 7 1.65 -1.13 14.49
CA ASN A 7 0.47 -0.26 14.47
C ASN A 7 0.73 1.13 15.03
N PHE A 8 1.97 1.43 15.44
CA PHE A 8 2.35 2.76 15.89
C PHE A 8 2.11 3.79 14.78
N ARG A 9 1.51 4.92 15.14
CA ARG A 9 1.33 6.08 14.26
C ARG A 9 1.65 7.34 15.05
N HIS A 10 2.25 8.31 14.36
CA HIS A 10 2.45 9.63 14.95
C HIS A 10 1.08 10.31 15.13
N PRO A 11 0.80 10.96 16.28
CA PRO A 11 -0.46 11.68 16.50
C PRO A 11 -0.78 12.68 15.40
N ASP A 12 0.24 13.41 14.93
CA ASP A 12 0.12 14.43 13.87
C ASP A 12 0.32 13.86 12.45
N SER A 13 0.00 12.58 12.23
CA SER A 13 0.08 12.00 10.88
C SER A 13 -0.92 12.68 9.96
N GLU A 14 -0.49 12.99 8.73
CA GLU A 14 -1.36 13.57 7.70
C GLU A 14 -2.57 12.66 7.41
N VAL A 15 -3.73 13.29 7.31
CA VAL A 15 -4.99 12.67 6.91
C VAL A 15 -5.50 13.32 5.64
N ASN A 16 -6.08 12.53 4.76
CA ASN A 16 -6.73 13.03 3.56
C ASN A 16 -8.18 13.44 3.83
N GLU A 17 -8.91 13.92 2.81
CA GLU A 17 -10.28 14.43 2.97
C GLU A 17 -11.27 13.37 3.48
N LEU A 18 -10.95 12.09 3.29
CA LEU A 18 -11.74 10.95 3.78
C LEU A 18 -11.42 10.57 5.24
N GLY A 19 -10.51 11.30 5.90
CA GLY A 19 -10.03 10.97 7.24
C GLY A 19 -9.11 9.74 7.27
N TYR A 20 -8.58 9.31 6.11
CA TYR A 20 -7.63 8.22 6.05
C TYR A 20 -6.21 8.74 6.15
N THR A 21 -5.33 7.97 6.78
CA THR A 21 -3.86 8.17 6.77
C THR A 21 -3.21 7.34 5.68
N MET A 22 -1.96 7.63 5.31
CA MET A 22 -1.13 6.78 4.44
C MET A 22 -1.16 5.29 4.77
N ARG A 23 -1.17 4.91 6.05
CA ARG A 23 -1.19 3.49 6.45
C ARG A 23 -2.47 2.76 6.04
N ASN A 24 -3.58 3.46 5.79
CA ASN A 24 -4.80 2.84 5.26
C ASN A 24 -4.65 2.42 3.78
N TYR A 25 -3.64 2.96 3.10
CA TYR A 25 -3.28 2.68 1.70
C TYR A 25 -2.12 1.68 1.58
N GLU A 26 -1.54 1.24 2.71
CA GLU A 26 -0.50 0.20 2.72
C GLU A 26 -1.08 -1.20 2.51
N GLY A 27 -0.28 -2.10 1.93
CA GLY A 27 -0.54 -3.54 1.91
C GLY A 27 0.35 -4.32 2.88
N ALA A 28 0.50 -5.61 2.60
CA ALA A 28 1.33 -6.53 3.37
C ALA A 28 2.83 -6.17 3.31
N ILE A 29 3.64 -6.83 4.15
CA ILE A 29 5.10 -6.71 4.10
C ILE A 29 5.59 -7.33 2.79
N SER A 30 6.47 -6.61 2.08
CA SER A 30 7.04 -7.06 0.81
C SER A 30 7.86 -8.34 1.01
N THR A 31 7.68 -9.30 0.09
CA THR A 31 8.51 -10.51 0.01
C THR A 31 9.51 -10.43 -1.14
N LEU A 32 9.68 -9.24 -1.71
CA LEU A 32 10.66 -8.96 -2.75
C LEU A 32 12.06 -8.77 -2.16
N CYS A 33 13.07 -8.75 -3.02
CA CYS A 33 14.45 -8.55 -2.62
C CYS A 33 14.63 -7.20 -1.90
N ALA A 34 15.55 -7.14 -0.93
CA ALA A 34 15.89 -5.86 -0.29
C ALA A 34 16.37 -4.85 -1.34
N GLY A 35 15.76 -3.66 -1.36
CA GLY A 35 16.06 -2.62 -2.36
C GLY A 35 15.40 -2.85 -3.72
N CYS A 36 14.36 -3.70 -3.82
CA CYS A 36 13.65 -3.92 -5.07
C CYS A 36 12.90 -2.65 -5.53
N GLY A 37 13.03 -2.30 -6.82
CA GLY A 37 12.30 -1.16 -7.39
C GLY A 37 10.78 -1.31 -7.42
N HIS A 38 10.23 -2.51 -7.26
CA HIS A 38 8.78 -2.69 -7.13
C HIS A 38 8.24 -2.12 -5.80
N ASP A 39 9.06 -2.03 -4.76
CA ASP A 39 8.66 -1.44 -3.49
C ASP A 39 8.51 0.09 -3.62
N SER A 40 9.38 0.74 -4.40
CA SER A 40 9.25 2.18 -4.68
C SER A 40 8.02 2.47 -5.54
N ILE A 41 7.73 1.62 -6.52
CA ILE A 41 6.49 1.72 -7.32
C ILE A 41 5.25 1.50 -6.43
N SER A 42 5.25 0.50 -5.55
CA SER A 42 4.14 0.24 -4.61
C SER A 42 3.87 1.44 -3.70
N ALA A 43 4.93 2.06 -3.17
CA ALA A 43 4.83 3.24 -2.34
C ALA A 43 4.28 4.45 -3.11
N ALA A 44 4.72 4.66 -4.36
CA ALA A 44 4.21 5.72 -5.22
C ALA A 44 2.71 5.53 -5.53
N ILE A 45 2.28 4.30 -5.80
CA ILE A 45 0.86 3.98 -6.01
C ILE A 45 0.05 4.26 -4.73
N ALA A 46 0.48 3.75 -3.57
CA ALA A 46 -0.23 4.00 -2.32
C ALA A 46 -0.39 5.50 -2.03
N ARG A 47 0.66 6.28 -2.29
CA ARG A 47 0.65 7.74 -2.13
C ARG A 47 -0.31 8.45 -3.08
N SER A 48 -0.32 8.07 -4.36
CA SER A 48 -1.21 8.73 -5.33
C SER A 48 -2.68 8.51 -4.98
N TYR A 49 -3.07 7.31 -4.54
CA TYR A 49 -4.45 7.05 -4.09
C TYR A 49 -4.83 7.80 -2.80
N PHE A 50 -3.86 8.01 -1.90
CA PHE A 50 -4.05 8.83 -0.71
C PHE A 50 -4.32 10.30 -1.09
N GLU A 51 -3.48 10.86 -1.97
CA GLU A 51 -3.58 12.25 -2.45
C GLU A 51 -4.84 12.49 -3.29
N MET A 52 -5.33 11.47 -4.03
CA MET A 52 -6.56 11.56 -4.82
C MET A 52 -7.85 11.38 -4.00
N ASN A 53 -7.78 11.21 -2.68
CA ASN A 53 -8.95 10.98 -1.82
C ASN A 53 -9.83 9.81 -2.28
N ILE A 54 -9.20 8.70 -2.70
CA ILE A 54 -9.94 7.52 -3.18
C ILE A 54 -10.01 6.47 -2.07
N GLU A 55 -11.19 5.89 -1.85
CA GLU A 55 -11.36 4.82 -0.88
C GLU A 55 -10.72 3.51 -1.37
N PRO A 56 -9.79 2.89 -0.61
CA PRO A 56 -9.08 1.70 -1.08
C PRO A 56 -9.99 0.52 -1.47
N HIS A 57 -11.13 0.34 -0.77
CA HIS A 57 -12.05 -0.78 -1.02
C HIS A 57 -12.83 -0.65 -2.34
N LYS A 58 -12.76 0.50 -3.02
CA LYS A 58 -13.36 0.72 -4.35
C LYS A 58 -12.42 0.38 -5.50
N ILE A 59 -11.20 -0.06 -5.19
CA ILE A 59 -10.17 -0.38 -6.18
C ILE A 59 -10.09 -1.89 -6.39
N ALA A 60 -9.93 -2.27 -7.66
CA ALA A 60 -9.53 -3.61 -8.07
C ALA A 60 -8.10 -3.55 -8.61
N LYS A 61 -7.25 -4.47 -8.16
CA LYS A 61 -5.87 -4.62 -8.62
C LYS A 61 -5.78 -5.92 -9.43
N THR A 62 -5.18 -5.84 -10.60
CA THR A 62 -4.95 -7.00 -11.46
C THR A 62 -3.49 -7.02 -11.88
N SER A 63 -2.92 -8.22 -12.06
CA SER A 63 -1.53 -8.38 -12.49
C SER A 63 -1.34 -9.65 -13.32
N GLY A 64 -0.24 -9.71 -14.06
CA GLY A 64 0.14 -10.85 -14.90
C GLY A 64 0.94 -11.90 -14.12
N ILE A 65 2.01 -12.43 -14.71
CA ILE A 65 2.97 -13.33 -14.03
C ILE A 65 4.37 -12.72 -14.00
N GLY A 66 5.00 -12.70 -12.80
CA GLY A 66 6.35 -12.17 -12.60
C GLY A 66 6.57 -11.64 -11.18
N CYS A 67 7.78 -11.11 -10.90
CA CYS A 67 8.07 -10.45 -9.62
C CYS A 67 7.17 -9.23 -9.40
N SER A 68 6.93 -8.46 -10.47
CA SER A 68 6.00 -7.33 -10.47
C SER A 68 4.56 -7.74 -10.16
N SER A 69 4.16 -8.97 -10.50
CA SER A 69 2.81 -9.47 -10.21
C SER A 69 2.52 -9.68 -8.74
N LYS A 70 3.52 -9.65 -7.86
CA LYS A 70 3.29 -9.67 -6.41
C LYS A 70 2.98 -8.29 -5.84
N THR A 71 3.29 -7.22 -6.57
CA THR A 71 3.11 -5.83 -6.16
C THR A 71 1.70 -5.52 -5.61
N PRO A 72 0.59 -6.04 -6.19
CA PRO A 72 -0.76 -5.84 -5.64
C PRO A 72 -0.93 -6.22 -4.16
N ALA A 73 -0.14 -7.16 -3.64
CA ALA A 73 -0.20 -7.55 -2.24
C ALA A 73 0.38 -6.49 -1.28
N TYR A 74 1.18 -5.54 -1.78
CA TYR A 74 2.00 -4.63 -0.96
C TYR A 74 1.46 -3.19 -0.89
N TYR A 75 0.44 -2.87 -1.67
CA TYR A 75 -0.29 -1.60 -1.62
C TYR A 75 -1.81 -1.82 -1.60
N LEU A 76 -2.55 -0.84 -1.09
CA LEU A 76 -4.01 -0.83 -0.97
C LEU A 76 -4.54 -2.16 -0.42
N GLY A 77 -4.19 -2.51 0.83
CA GLY A 77 -4.54 -3.82 1.40
C GLY A 77 -6.04 -4.08 1.55
N LYS A 78 -6.89 -3.03 1.51
CA LYS A 78 -8.35 -3.14 1.53
C LYS A 78 -9.00 -3.23 0.13
N ALA A 79 -8.20 -3.10 -0.94
CA ALA A 79 -8.66 -3.26 -2.31
C ALA A 79 -8.74 -4.75 -2.69
N HIS A 80 -9.63 -5.11 -3.63
CA HIS A 80 -9.70 -6.47 -4.13
C HIS A 80 -8.51 -6.75 -5.06
N GLY A 81 -7.84 -7.89 -4.85
CA GLY A 81 -6.81 -8.44 -5.74
C GLY A 81 -5.41 -8.39 -5.16
#